data_AF-A0A7Y1UGU3-F1
#
_entry.id   AF-A0A7Y1UGU3-F1
#
_cell.length_a   1.000
_cell.length_b   1.000
_cell.length_c   1.000
_cell.angle_alpha   90.00
_cell.angle_beta   90.00
_cell.angle_gamma   90.00
#
_symmetry.space_group_name_H-M   'P 1'
#
loop_
_entity.id
_entity.type
_entity.pdbx_description
1 polymer ?
#
loop_
_entity_poly.entity_id
_entity_poly.type
_entity_poly.pdbx_seq_one_letter_code
_entity_poly.pdbx_strand_id
1 'polypeptide(L)'
;MVRELRPFIVTSWHGHRDNADLPEAVREVWKGKFSARPDPRMVHGRFSNVDLVILGPDGDVVHFFDAFPPRRSGRESLADETIRHLRYALSWFDDPGTSGKRPLELPDVDRGRGIRVFVSLKDDRMKAYQAPVVEAVALDEPDWDALAYPDTPREVEAGPLFKWLSQVYPPGVMERTNPATKKVYEVAGITGDLTLEPAGAGSTLRHAILRGDLTFTDEGGDGFAYKGTLEVVLTYPPDRDGVTSLRGVFAGIYPREDRNGRTRQVPLEAVFESRPE
;
A
#
# COMPACT_ATOMS: atom_id res chain seq x y z
N MET A 1 18.96 10.90 2.23
CA MET A 1 19.13 9.46 1.92
C MET A 1 20.51 9.04 2.42
N VAL A 2 20.57 8.09 3.35
CA VAL A 2 21.84 7.58 3.93
C VAL A 2 22.63 6.87 2.84
N ARG A 3 23.92 7.18 2.68
CA ARG A 3 24.77 6.66 1.58
C ARG A 3 24.83 5.14 1.59
N GLU A 4 24.80 4.56 2.77
CA GLU A 4 24.86 3.13 3.06
C GLU A 4 23.61 2.36 2.60
N LEU A 5 22.47 3.04 2.35
CA LEU A 5 21.26 2.38 1.82
C LEU A 5 21.27 2.25 0.29
N ARG A 6 22.17 2.94 -0.42
CA ARG A 6 22.20 2.95 -1.89
C ARG A 6 22.29 1.57 -2.57
N PRO A 7 23.03 0.57 -2.05
CA PRO A 7 23.10 -0.73 -2.71
C PRO A 7 21.86 -1.61 -2.48
N PHE A 8 20.96 -1.21 -1.58
CA PHE A 8 19.81 -2.02 -1.18
C PHE A 8 18.53 -1.61 -1.90
N ILE A 9 17.71 -2.61 -2.25
CA ILE A 9 16.27 -2.40 -2.50
C ILE A 9 15.60 -2.42 -1.14
N VAL A 10 14.94 -1.33 -0.77
CA VAL A 10 14.24 -1.22 0.51
C VAL A 10 12.76 -1.45 0.27
N THR A 11 12.23 -2.52 0.86
CA THR A 11 10.80 -2.82 0.90
C THR A 11 10.38 -3.05 2.36
N SER A 12 9.07 -3.07 2.60
CA SER A 12 8.50 -3.34 3.92
C SER A 12 7.40 -4.38 3.80
N TRP A 13 7.36 -5.29 4.77
CA TRP A 13 6.25 -6.21 4.94
C TRP A 13 5.60 -5.98 6.30
N HIS A 14 4.29 -6.19 6.38
CA HIS A 14 3.55 -6.10 7.63
C HIS A 14 2.61 -7.30 7.78
N GLY A 15 2.30 -7.67 9.02
CA GLY A 15 1.46 -8.81 9.30
C GLY A 15 1.73 -9.38 10.70
N HIS A 16 1.05 -10.47 11.03
CA HIS A 16 1.24 -11.18 12.27
C HIS A 16 2.11 -12.43 12.08
N ARG A 17 2.87 -12.82 13.09
CA ARG A 17 3.78 -13.98 13.06
C ARG A 17 3.19 -15.34 12.76
N ASP A 18 1.88 -15.44 12.86
CA ASP A 18 1.14 -16.68 12.66
C ASP A 18 0.42 -16.67 11.29
N ASN A 19 0.62 -15.65 10.47
CA ASN A 19 0.10 -15.61 9.11
C ASN A 19 0.87 -16.63 8.23
N ALA A 20 0.16 -17.57 7.62
CA ALA A 20 0.77 -18.62 6.80
C ALA A 20 1.34 -18.09 5.47
N ASP A 21 0.80 -16.97 4.97
CA ASP A 21 1.12 -16.41 3.65
C ASP A 21 2.34 -15.48 3.67
N LEU A 22 3.03 -15.39 4.81
CA LEU A 22 4.22 -14.56 4.93
C LEU A 22 5.37 -15.11 4.07
N PRO A 23 6.14 -14.23 3.41
CA PRO A 23 7.37 -14.62 2.75
C PRO A 23 8.28 -15.43 3.68
N GLU A 24 8.98 -16.42 3.13
CA GLU A 24 9.85 -17.31 3.90
C GLU A 24 10.87 -16.55 4.76
N ALA A 25 11.52 -15.54 4.18
CA ALA A 25 12.47 -14.68 4.89
C ALA A 25 11.87 -13.98 6.12
N VAL A 26 10.60 -13.54 6.06
CA VAL A 26 9.91 -12.93 7.20
C VAL A 26 9.66 -13.97 8.30
N ARG A 27 9.23 -15.17 7.92
CA ARG A 27 9.03 -16.29 8.86
C ARG A 27 10.35 -16.71 9.50
N GLU A 28 11.45 -16.71 8.75
CA GLU A 28 12.79 -17.03 9.25
C GLU A 28 13.24 -16.04 10.34
N VAL A 29 13.09 -14.74 10.09
CA VAL A 29 13.41 -13.68 11.06
C VAL A 29 12.65 -13.88 12.37
N TRP A 30 11.36 -14.16 12.29
CA TRP A 30 10.55 -14.41 13.49
C TRP A 30 10.88 -15.73 14.18
N LYS A 31 11.15 -16.81 13.43
CA LYS A 31 11.68 -18.06 14.01
C LYS A 31 12.98 -17.80 14.78
N GLY A 32 13.92 -17.05 14.19
CA GLY A 32 15.18 -16.67 14.83
C GLY A 32 14.98 -15.84 16.10
N LYS A 33 14.22 -14.75 15.99
CA LYS A 33 13.93 -13.81 17.08
C LYS A 33 13.20 -14.43 18.27
N PHE A 34 12.28 -15.36 18.00
CA PHE A 34 11.48 -16.03 19.04
C PHE A 34 12.01 -17.44 19.40
N SER A 35 13.14 -17.87 18.83
CA SER A 35 13.77 -19.16 19.17
C SER A 35 14.18 -19.24 20.64
N ALA A 36 14.17 -20.46 21.18
CA ALA A 36 14.65 -20.75 22.53
C ALA A 36 16.18 -20.80 22.64
N ARG A 37 16.88 -20.96 21.50
CA ARG A 37 18.34 -20.99 21.38
C ARG A 37 18.78 -20.00 20.31
N PRO A 38 18.96 -18.74 20.69
CA PRO A 38 19.22 -17.68 19.72
C PRO A 38 20.61 -17.81 19.09
N ASP A 39 20.76 -17.48 17.80
CA ASP A 39 22.09 -17.39 17.16
C ASP A 39 22.84 -16.16 17.69
N PRO A 40 24.02 -16.33 18.32
CA PRO A 40 24.79 -15.22 18.91
C PRO A 40 25.23 -14.15 17.89
N ARG A 41 25.15 -14.42 16.58
CA ARG A 41 25.43 -13.46 15.50
C ARG A 41 24.28 -12.47 15.28
N MET A 42 23.12 -12.70 15.87
CA MET A 42 21.93 -11.85 15.77
C MET A 42 21.77 -11.02 17.05
N VAL A 43 21.44 -9.72 16.92
CA VAL A 43 21.21 -8.88 18.10
C VAL A 43 19.84 -9.18 18.68
N HIS A 44 19.83 -9.69 19.92
CA HIS A 44 18.61 -10.12 20.60
C HIS A 44 17.91 -9.00 21.35
N GLY A 45 16.61 -8.95 21.10
CA GLY A 45 15.67 -8.11 21.77
C GLY A 45 14.27 -8.44 21.35
N ARG A 46 13.41 -8.88 22.29
CA ARG A 46 11.96 -8.94 22.04
C ARG A 46 11.34 -7.59 22.39
N PHE A 47 11.97 -6.51 21.93
CA PHE A 47 11.65 -5.16 22.38
C PHE A 47 10.68 -4.47 21.43
N SER A 48 10.75 -4.78 20.14
CA SER A 48 9.86 -4.25 19.11
C SER A 48 9.19 -5.36 18.30
N ASN A 49 8.06 -5.03 17.67
CA ASN A 49 7.44 -5.82 16.60
C ASN A 49 7.92 -5.39 15.20
N VAL A 50 8.92 -4.51 15.13
CA VAL A 50 9.51 -4.03 13.88
C VAL A 50 10.95 -4.51 13.83
N ASP A 51 11.28 -5.22 12.77
CA ASP A 51 12.60 -5.77 12.50
C ASP A 51 13.10 -5.23 11.15
N LEU A 52 14.39 -4.92 11.06
CA LEU A 52 15.06 -4.69 9.79
C LEU A 52 15.78 -5.96 9.38
N VAL A 53 15.54 -6.37 8.14
CA VAL A 53 16.03 -7.62 7.56
C VAL A 53 16.83 -7.28 6.32
N ILE A 54 17.99 -7.91 6.18
CA ILE A 54 18.89 -7.77 5.06
C ILE A 54 18.93 -9.12 4.37
N LEU A 55 18.53 -9.13 3.09
CA LEU A 55 18.52 -10.34 2.27
C LEU A 55 19.72 -10.37 1.34
N GLY A 56 20.23 -11.56 1.08
CA GLY A 56 21.19 -11.82 0.02
C GLY A 56 20.54 -11.74 -1.37
N PRO A 57 21.34 -11.76 -2.45
CA PRO A 57 20.84 -11.79 -3.83
C PRO A 57 19.89 -12.94 -4.13
N ASP A 58 20.05 -14.07 -3.43
CA ASP A 58 19.24 -15.27 -3.57
C ASP A 58 17.97 -15.25 -2.70
N GLY A 59 17.74 -14.17 -1.94
CA GLY A 59 16.57 -13.97 -1.09
C GLY A 59 16.68 -14.57 0.32
N ASP A 60 17.84 -15.13 0.68
CA ASP A 60 18.15 -15.67 1.99
C ASP A 60 18.37 -14.57 3.04
N VAL A 61 18.05 -14.85 4.30
CA VAL A 61 18.26 -13.88 5.39
C VAL A 61 19.74 -13.85 5.79
N VAL A 62 20.43 -12.77 5.41
CA VAL A 62 21.84 -12.57 5.74
C VAL A 62 22.01 -11.97 7.13
N HIS A 63 21.19 -10.98 7.47
CA HIS A 63 21.24 -10.33 8.79
C HIS A 63 19.88 -9.74 9.14
N PHE A 64 19.53 -9.73 10.42
CA PHE A 64 18.40 -8.95 10.91
C PHE A 64 18.66 -8.38 12.30
N PHE A 65 17.92 -7.33 12.65
CA PHE A 65 18.02 -6.66 13.94
C PHE A 65 16.72 -5.93 14.29
N ASP A 66 16.50 -5.73 15.59
CA ASP A 66 15.37 -4.96 16.10
C ASP A 66 15.52 -3.50 15.63
N ALA A 67 14.49 -2.95 14.98
CA ALA A 67 14.50 -1.59 14.46
C ALA A 67 14.33 -0.53 15.55
N PHE A 68 13.92 -0.91 16.76
CA PHE A 68 13.76 0.00 17.90
C PHE A 68 14.27 -0.66 19.18
N PRO A 69 15.58 -0.95 19.26
CA PRO A 69 16.13 -1.55 20.46
C PRO A 69 16.08 -0.54 21.61
N PRO A 70 16.04 -1.02 22.86
CA PRO A 70 16.06 -0.16 24.03
C PRO A 70 17.31 0.73 23.96
N ARG A 71 17.10 2.04 24.12
CA ARG A 71 18.17 3.03 24.03
C ARG A 71 19.33 2.61 24.93
N ARG A 72 20.45 2.22 24.33
CA ARG A 72 21.71 2.12 25.07
C ARG A 72 22.05 3.54 25.55
N SER A 73 22.41 3.66 26.82
CA SER A 73 22.71 4.96 27.44
C SER A 73 23.86 5.65 26.69
N GLY A 74 23.54 6.62 25.83
CA GLY A 74 24.51 7.53 25.20
C GLY A 74 24.44 7.61 23.67
N ARG A 75 23.99 8.76 23.18
CA ARG A 75 24.28 9.41 21.87
C ARG A 75 24.00 8.69 20.53
N GLU A 76 23.88 7.37 20.46
CA GLU A 76 23.63 6.68 19.19
C GLU A 76 22.18 6.90 18.72
N SER A 77 21.99 7.40 17.50
CA SER A 77 20.68 7.55 16.88
C SER A 77 20.24 6.24 16.21
N LEU A 78 18.94 6.09 15.92
CA LEU A 78 18.44 4.96 15.13
C LEU A 78 19.14 4.84 13.76
N ALA A 79 19.51 5.98 13.16
CA ALA A 79 20.24 5.99 11.90
C ALA A 79 21.65 5.43 12.07
N ASP A 80 22.37 5.81 13.14
CA ASP A 80 23.72 5.31 13.43
C ASP A 80 23.70 3.80 13.66
N GLU A 81 22.72 3.32 14.43
CA GLU A 81 22.53 1.90 14.69
C GLU A 81 22.18 1.12 13.41
N THR A 82 21.28 1.65 12.59
CA THR A 82 20.95 1.07 11.28
C THR A 82 22.20 0.97 10.41
N ILE A 83 23.00 2.05 10.32
CA ILE A 83 24.25 2.08 9.55
C ILE A 83 25.24 1.02 10.08
N ARG A 84 25.37 0.86 11.40
CA ARG A 84 26.23 -0.16 12.00
C ARG A 84 25.83 -1.57 11.57
N HIS A 85 24.54 -1.88 11.59
CA HIS A 85 24.02 -3.17 11.14
C HIS A 85 24.16 -3.39 9.63
N LEU A 86 23.94 -2.36 8.82
CA LEU A 86 24.19 -2.42 7.38
C LEU A 86 25.67 -2.70 7.10
N ARG A 87 26.61 -2.02 7.77
CA ARG A 87 28.05 -2.26 7.60
C ARG A 87 28.47 -3.67 8.04
N TYR A 88 27.90 -4.16 9.14
CA TYR A 88 28.12 -5.53 9.60
C TYR A 88 27.63 -6.55 8.56
N ALA A 89 26.44 -6.38 7.98
CA ALA A 89 25.96 -7.29 6.94
C ALA A 89 26.78 -7.16 5.65
N LEU A 90 27.16 -5.94 5.26
CA LEU A 90 27.98 -5.68 4.07
C LEU A 90 29.36 -6.33 4.14
N SER A 91 29.92 -6.59 5.32
CA SER A 91 31.21 -7.28 5.45
C SER A 91 31.17 -8.75 5.06
N TRP A 92 30.00 -9.28 4.71
CA TRP A 92 29.78 -10.68 4.32
C TRP A 92 29.64 -10.84 2.80
N PHE A 93 29.62 -9.73 2.06
CA PHE A 93 29.55 -9.71 0.61
C PHE A 93 30.88 -9.23 0.02
N ASP A 94 31.38 -9.93 -0.99
CA ASP A 94 32.52 -9.48 -1.78
C ASP A 94 32.06 -8.37 -2.73
N ASP A 95 32.61 -7.16 -2.53
CA ASP A 95 32.30 -5.91 -3.24
C ASP A 95 30.80 -5.70 -3.51
N PRO A 96 30.06 -5.04 -2.59
CA PRO A 96 28.60 -4.89 -2.73
C PRO A 96 28.17 -4.13 -3.99
N GLY A 97 29.12 -3.59 -4.75
CA GLY A 97 28.89 -2.82 -5.96
C GLY A 97 28.17 -1.53 -5.61
N THR A 98 28.71 -0.39 -6.02
CA THR A 98 27.83 0.78 -6.16
C THR A 98 26.97 0.54 -7.39
N SER A 99 25.93 -0.30 -7.24
CA SER A 99 24.88 -0.30 -8.26
C SER A 99 24.43 1.15 -8.38
N GLY A 100 24.35 1.65 -9.62
CA GLY A 100 23.95 3.02 -9.90
C GLY A 100 22.60 3.34 -9.26
N LYS A 101 22.04 4.53 -9.49
CA LYS A 101 20.65 4.77 -9.11
C LYS A 101 19.78 3.69 -9.77
N ARG A 102 19.33 2.69 -9.00
CA ARG A 102 18.27 1.80 -9.44
C ARG A 102 17.02 2.67 -9.48
N PRO A 103 16.41 2.91 -10.66
CA PRO A 103 15.16 3.64 -10.69
C PRO A 103 14.16 2.91 -9.79
N LEU A 104 13.40 3.68 -9.00
CA LEU A 104 12.28 3.11 -8.26
C LEU A 104 11.25 2.67 -9.30
N GLU A 105 11.07 1.37 -9.44
CA GLU A 105 10.01 0.80 -10.25
C GLU A 105 8.75 0.69 -9.38
N LEU A 106 7.67 1.31 -9.85
CA LEU A 106 6.38 1.20 -9.19
C LEU A 106 5.67 -0.08 -9.67
N PRO A 107 4.84 -0.71 -8.82
CA PRO A 107 4.00 -1.83 -9.24
C PRO A 107 3.24 -1.49 -10.53
N ASP A 108 3.23 -2.42 -11.47
CA ASP A 108 2.52 -2.29 -12.74
C ASP A 108 1.69 -3.53 -13.02
N VAL A 109 0.81 -3.45 -14.00
CA VAL A 109 0.03 -4.61 -14.45
C VAL A 109 0.91 -5.49 -15.34
N ASP A 110 1.04 -6.77 -14.99
CA ASP A 110 1.92 -7.70 -15.71
C ASP A 110 1.49 -7.90 -17.17
N ARG A 111 0.18 -7.89 -17.44
CA ARG A 111 -0.43 -8.02 -18.77
C ARG A 111 -1.76 -7.28 -18.84
N GLY A 112 -2.04 -6.69 -20.00
CA GLY A 112 -3.30 -6.02 -20.28
C GLY A 112 -3.38 -4.63 -19.65
N ARG A 113 -4.61 -4.12 -19.56
CA ARG A 113 -4.90 -2.78 -19.03
C ARG A 113 -5.33 -2.86 -17.58
N GLY A 114 -5.20 -1.76 -16.87
CA GLY A 114 -5.64 -1.71 -15.48
C GLY A 114 -5.53 -0.34 -14.85
N ILE A 115 -5.50 -0.30 -13.52
CA ILE A 115 -5.40 0.93 -12.73
C ILE A 115 -4.29 0.77 -11.70
N ARG A 116 -3.44 1.77 -11.60
CA ARG A 116 -2.54 1.95 -10.46
C ARG A 116 -3.19 2.86 -9.44
N VAL A 117 -3.17 2.43 -8.18
CA VAL A 117 -3.80 3.12 -7.05
C VAL A 117 -2.72 3.53 -6.07
N PHE A 118 -2.64 4.82 -5.75
CA PHE A 118 -1.73 5.36 -4.74
C PHE A 118 -2.54 5.75 -3.53
N VAL A 119 -2.36 5.10 -2.39
CA VAL A 119 -3.11 5.38 -1.17
C VAL A 119 -2.21 5.96 -0.09
N SER A 120 -2.63 7.05 0.52
CA SER A 120 -1.89 7.68 1.61
C SER A 120 -2.82 8.09 2.75
N LEU A 121 -2.35 7.86 3.98
CA LEU A 121 -3.05 8.26 5.19
C LEU A 121 -2.33 9.46 5.81
N LYS A 122 -2.96 10.64 5.80
CA LYS A 122 -2.35 11.89 6.27
C LYS A 122 -2.44 12.03 7.80
N ASP A 123 -1.88 11.08 8.54
CA ASP A 123 -1.74 11.18 10.00
C ASP A 123 -0.41 11.89 10.33
N ASP A 124 -0.48 13.11 10.86
CA ASP A 124 0.72 13.86 11.29
C ASP A 124 1.50 13.15 12.39
N ARG A 125 0.84 12.28 13.17
CA ARG A 125 1.50 11.47 14.19
C ARG A 125 2.28 10.30 13.61
N MET A 126 1.98 9.92 12.37
CA MET A 126 2.56 8.76 11.71
C MET A 126 3.10 9.14 10.33
N LYS A 127 4.16 9.95 10.31
CA LYS A 127 4.81 10.41 9.06
C LYS A 127 5.16 9.29 8.08
N ALA A 128 5.48 8.08 8.57
CA ALA A 128 5.76 6.93 7.72
C ALA A 128 4.57 6.52 6.83
N TYR A 129 3.34 6.74 7.29
CA TYR A 129 2.11 6.38 6.58
C TYR A 129 1.64 7.47 5.59
N GLN A 130 2.33 8.61 5.56
CA GLN A 130 2.11 9.65 4.56
C GLN A 130 2.76 9.28 3.22
N ALA A 131 3.73 8.36 3.22
CA ALA A 131 4.25 7.79 1.98
C ALA A 131 3.15 6.96 1.33
N PRO A 132 2.85 7.19 0.04
CA PRO A 132 1.80 6.43 -0.62
C PRO A 132 2.24 4.98 -0.78
N VAL A 133 1.31 4.07 -0.51
CA VAL A 133 1.44 2.70 -0.99
C VAL A 133 0.78 2.61 -2.35
N VAL A 134 1.38 1.81 -3.22
CA VAL A 134 1.05 1.75 -4.63
C VAL A 134 0.63 0.33 -4.95
N GLU A 135 -0.59 0.17 -5.43
CA GLU A 135 -1.14 -1.09 -5.91
C GLU A 135 -1.39 -0.99 -7.42
N ALA A 136 -1.29 -2.12 -8.12
CA ALA A 136 -1.64 -2.21 -9.54
C ALA A 136 -2.68 -3.30 -9.75
N VAL A 137 -3.83 -2.92 -10.29
CA VAL A 137 -4.99 -3.79 -10.46
C VAL A 137 -5.22 -4.00 -11.94
N ALA A 138 -5.05 -5.24 -12.42
CA ALA A 138 -5.43 -5.62 -13.77
C ALA A 138 -6.97 -5.63 -13.91
N LEU A 139 -7.47 -5.02 -14.98
CA LEU A 139 -8.90 -4.91 -15.26
C LEU A 139 -9.23 -5.63 -16.58
N ASP A 140 -10.30 -6.41 -16.57
CA ASP A 140 -10.86 -7.06 -17.75
C ASP A 140 -11.98 -6.21 -18.37
N GLU A 141 -12.48 -6.60 -19.55
CA GLU A 141 -13.51 -5.83 -20.27
C GLU A 141 -14.75 -5.49 -19.40
N PRO A 142 -15.35 -6.45 -18.64
CA PRO A 142 -16.46 -6.16 -17.74
C PRO A 142 -16.19 -5.06 -16.71
N ASP A 143 -14.96 -4.98 -16.18
CA ASP A 143 -14.59 -3.92 -15.24
C ASP A 143 -14.68 -2.51 -15.86
N TRP A 144 -14.46 -2.41 -17.18
CA TRP A 144 -14.51 -1.15 -17.93
C TRP A 144 -15.91 -0.79 -18.42
N ASP A 145 -16.81 -1.75 -18.58
CA ASP A 145 -18.16 -1.53 -19.13
C ASP A 145 -18.98 -0.56 -18.28
N ALA A 146 -18.84 -0.61 -16.94
CA ALA A 146 -19.49 0.33 -16.03
C ALA A 146 -19.07 1.79 -16.30
N LEU A 147 -17.89 1.98 -16.90
CA LEU A 147 -17.26 3.26 -17.21
C LEU A 147 -17.41 3.68 -18.69
N ALA A 148 -18.20 2.94 -19.48
CA ALA A 148 -18.49 3.28 -20.87
C ALA A 148 -19.06 4.71 -21.00
N TYR A 149 -18.69 5.39 -22.10
CA TYR A 149 -19.01 6.80 -22.32
C TYR A 149 -20.51 7.10 -22.14
N PRO A 150 -20.88 8.12 -21.35
CA PRO A 150 -22.26 8.56 -21.22
C PRO A 150 -22.63 9.58 -22.32
N ASP A 151 -23.70 9.33 -23.09
CA ASP A 151 -24.29 10.38 -23.95
C ASP A 151 -25.07 11.42 -23.14
N THR A 152 -25.63 11.00 -22.02
CA THR A 152 -26.31 11.84 -21.01
C THR A 152 -25.87 11.41 -19.62
N PRO A 153 -25.94 12.30 -18.60
CA PRO A 153 -25.66 11.92 -17.21
C PRO A 153 -26.43 10.65 -16.82
N ARG A 154 -25.73 9.69 -16.21
CA ARG A 154 -26.32 8.44 -15.69
C ARG A 154 -25.72 8.07 -14.36
N GLU A 155 -26.49 7.31 -13.59
CA GLU A 155 -26.01 6.71 -12.35
C GLU A 155 -25.11 5.50 -12.65
N VAL A 156 -24.11 5.31 -11.79
CA VAL A 156 -23.20 4.17 -11.78
C VAL A 156 -23.16 3.65 -10.35
N GLU A 157 -23.55 2.39 -10.16
CA GLU A 157 -23.40 1.73 -8.88
C GLU A 157 -21.92 1.53 -8.54
N ALA A 158 -21.56 1.64 -7.26
CA ALA A 158 -20.18 1.42 -6.82
C ALA A 158 -19.73 -0.06 -6.92
N GLY A 159 -20.67 -1.00 -6.90
CA GLY A 159 -20.40 -2.45 -6.89
C GLY A 159 -19.52 -2.92 -8.06
N PRO A 160 -19.86 -2.61 -9.32
CA PRO A 160 -19.01 -2.92 -10.47
C PRO A 160 -17.59 -2.35 -10.41
N LEU A 161 -17.36 -1.28 -9.63
CA LEU A 161 -16.05 -0.64 -9.49
C LEU A 161 -15.21 -1.22 -8.33
N PHE A 162 -15.74 -2.23 -7.64
CA PHE A 162 -15.16 -2.79 -6.42
C PHE A 162 -13.71 -3.25 -6.59
N LYS A 163 -13.38 -3.87 -7.73
CA LYS A 163 -12.08 -4.50 -7.96
C LYS A 163 -10.89 -3.56 -7.72
N TRP A 164 -10.98 -2.31 -8.17
CA TRP A 164 -9.91 -1.32 -7.97
C TRP A 164 -10.20 -0.37 -6.81
N LEU A 165 -11.47 -0.08 -6.49
CA LEU A 165 -11.80 0.77 -5.33
C LEU A 165 -11.52 0.07 -4.00
N SER A 166 -11.56 -1.26 -3.93
CA SER A 166 -11.18 -2.03 -2.73
C SER A 166 -9.75 -1.77 -2.27
N GLN A 167 -8.89 -1.25 -3.15
CA GLN A 167 -7.53 -0.86 -2.84
C GLN A 167 -7.45 0.45 -2.05
N VAL A 168 -8.54 1.22 -1.94
CA VAL A 168 -8.63 2.49 -1.17
C VAL A 168 -8.71 2.18 0.32
N TYR A 169 -7.72 1.47 0.84
CA TYR A 169 -7.60 1.10 2.24
C TYR A 169 -6.16 1.38 2.68
N PRO A 170 -5.92 2.09 3.79
CA PRO A 170 -4.56 2.42 4.20
C PRO A 170 -3.81 1.16 4.66
N PRO A 171 -2.79 0.70 3.92
CA PRO A 171 -2.03 -0.48 4.33
C PRO A 171 -1.17 -0.18 5.56
N GLY A 172 -0.84 -1.22 6.32
CA GLY A 172 -0.07 -1.11 7.55
C GLY A 172 -0.85 -0.58 8.77
N VAL A 173 -2.13 -0.24 8.63
CA VAL A 173 -3.02 0.02 9.77
C VAL A 173 -3.50 -1.32 10.33
N MET A 174 -2.77 -1.84 11.31
CA MET A 174 -3.04 -3.18 11.88
C MET A 174 -4.19 -3.23 12.89
N GLU A 175 -4.86 -2.11 13.16
CA GLU A 175 -5.98 -2.04 14.12
C GLU A 175 -7.15 -2.94 13.71
N ARG A 176 -7.27 -3.21 12.40
CA ARG A 176 -8.38 -3.93 11.78
C ARG A 176 -7.88 -5.29 11.29
N THR A 177 -7.66 -6.19 12.23
CA THR A 177 -7.10 -7.52 11.99
C THR A 177 -8.03 -8.59 12.53
N ASN A 178 -8.27 -9.64 11.76
CA ASN A 178 -9.03 -10.80 12.20
C ASN A 178 -8.36 -11.46 13.41
N PRO A 179 -9.03 -11.60 14.57
CA PRO A 179 -8.40 -12.12 15.77
C PRO A 179 -8.04 -13.61 15.67
N ALA A 180 -8.68 -14.37 14.79
CA ALA A 180 -8.40 -15.79 14.58
C ALA A 180 -7.28 -16.01 13.55
N THR A 181 -7.41 -15.44 12.35
CA THR A 181 -6.44 -15.66 11.25
C THR A 181 -5.24 -14.72 11.32
N LYS A 182 -5.36 -13.62 12.07
CA LYS A 182 -4.37 -12.55 12.18
C LYS A 182 -4.04 -11.85 10.86
N LYS A 183 -4.90 -11.99 9.86
CA LYS A 183 -4.87 -11.22 8.60
C LYS A 183 -5.56 -9.88 8.80
N VAL A 184 -5.06 -8.84 8.13
CA VAL A 184 -5.74 -7.54 8.05
C VAL A 184 -7.07 -7.75 7.35
N TYR A 185 -8.14 -7.11 7.84
CA TYR A 185 -9.44 -7.17 7.18
C TYR A 185 -9.37 -6.47 5.83
N GLU A 186 -9.91 -7.13 4.80
CA GLU A 186 -10.04 -6.54 3.47
C GLU A 186 -11.32 -5.70 3.39
N VAL A 187 -11.37 -4.78 2.41
CA VAL A 187 -12.63 -4.11 2.08
C VAL A 187 -13.61 -5.18 1.61
N ALA A 188 -14.76 -5.28 2.28
CA ALA A 188 -15.79 -6.28 2.00
C ALA A 188 -16.97 -5.70 1.21
N GLY A 189 -17.14 -4.38 1.25
CA GLY A 189 -18.28 -3.72 0.61
C GLY A 189 -18.00 -2.27 0.30
N ILE A 190 -18.55 -1.82 -0.82
CA ILE A 190 -18.51 -0.43 -1.26
C ILE A 190 -19.92 -0.08 -1.72
N THR A 191 -20.46 1.00 -1.18
CA THR A 191 -21.78 1.54 -1.53
C THR A 191 -21.66 3.03 -1.81
N GLY A 192 -22.60 3.56 -2.57
CA GLY A 192 -22.64 4.97 -2.93
C GLY A 192 -23.20 5.17 -4.32
N ASP A 193 -23.74 6.37 -4.53
CA ASP A 193 -24.33 6.77 -5.79
C ASP A 193 -23.31 7.63 -6.55
N LEU A 194 -22.82 7.11 -7.67
CA LEU A 194 -21.92 7.84 -8.55
C LEU A 194 -22.70 8.33 -9.76
N THR A 195 -22.41 9.55 -10.20
CA THR A 195 -22.90 10.09 -11.48
C THR A 195 -21.75 10.09 -12.47
N LEU A 196 -22.00 9.53 -13.66
CA LEU A 196 -21.12 9.59 -14.81
C LEU A 196 -21.74 10.51 -15.85
N GLU A 197 -21.08 11.62 -16.16
CA GLU A 197 -21.60 12.65 -17.07
C GLU A 197 -20.58 13.07 -18.13
N PRO A 198 -21.03 13.40 -19.36
CA PRO A 198 -20.13 13.92 -20.39
C PRO A 198 -19.54 15.27 -19.97
N ALA A 199 -18.22 15.42 -20.15
CA ALA A 199 -17.44 16.57 -19.67
C ALA A 199 -16.75 17.34 -20.81
N GLY A 200 -17.32 17.25 -22.01
CA GLY A 200 -16.85 17.96 -23.20
C GLY A 200 -16.07 17.08 -24.19
N ALA A 201 -16.04 17.54 -25.44
CA ALA A 201 -15.38 16.84 -26.54
C ALA A 201 -14.51 17.81 -27.34
N GLY A 202 -13.30 17.35 -27.69
CA GLY A 202 -12.44 17.97 -28.69
C GLY A 202 -12.49 17.21 -30.01
N SER A 203 -11.66 17.61 -30.98
CA SER A 203 -11.62 16.98 -32.31
C SER A 203 -11.08 15.55 -32.31
N THR A 204 -10.34 15.15 -31.29
CA THR A 204 -9.66 13.86 -31.22
C THR A 204 -10.03 13.02 -30.01
N LEU A 205 -10.64 13.61 -28.98
CA LEU A 205 -10.96 12.94 -27.71
C LEU A 205 -12.24 13.53 -27.13
N ARG A 206 -13.00 12.70 -26.44
CA ARG A 206 -14.13 13.10 -25.60
C ARG A 206 -13.86 12.70 -24.15
N HIS A 207 -14.47 13.42 -23.22
CA HIS A 207 -14.25 13.23 -21.79
C HIS A 207 -15.57 13.02 -21.06
N ALA A 208 -15.50 12.29 -19.96
CA ALA A 208 -16.57 12.18 -18.99
C ALA A 208 -16.00 12.32 -17.57
N ILE A 209 -16.84 12.75 -16.63
CA ILE A 209 -16.51 12.81 -15.21
C ILE A 209 -17.39 11.81 -14.48
N LEU A 210 -16.76 10.92 -13.72
CA LEU A 210 -17.41 10.08 -12.72
C LEU A 210 -17.20 10.72 -11.36
N ARG A 211 -18.28 10.98 -10.63
CA ARG A 211 -18.24 11.62 -9.32
C ARG A 211 -19.30 11.11 -8.37
N GLY A 212 -18.97 10.99 -7.10
CA GLY A 212 -19.96 10.79 -6.05
C GLY A 212 -19.33 10.41 -4.71
N ASP A 213 -20.18 10.20 -3.72
CA ASP A 213 -19.76 9.83 -2.38
C ASP A 213 -19.83 8.32 -2.20
N LEU A 214 -18.77 7.76 -1.62
CA LEU A 214 -18.63 6.34 -1.37
C LEU A 214 -18.54 6.07 0.13
N THR A 215 -19.08 4.93 0.53
CA THR A 215 -18.92 4.32 1.84
C THR A 215 -18.29 2.95 1.67
N PHE A 216 -17.25 2.69 2.46
CA PHE A 216 -16.49 1.44 2.47
C PHE A 216 -16.74 0.73 3.79
N THR A 217 -16.88 -0.59 3.74
CA THR A 217 -16.96 -1.47 4.90
C THR A 217 -15.93 -2.59 4.77
N ASP A 218 -15.51 -3.17 5.87
CA ASP A 218 -14.59 -4.31 5.86
C ASP A 218 -15.21 -5.58 6.46
N GLU A 219 -14.42 -6.65 6.49
CA GLU A 219 -14.85 -7.98 6.91
C GLU A 219 -15.10 -8.13 8.42
N GLY A 220 -14.80 -7.12 9.25
CA GLY A 220 -14.77 -7.30 10.71
C GLY A 220 -16.12 -7.44 11.40
N GLY A 221 -17.23 -7.22 10.69
CA GLY A 221 -18.59 -7.50 11.18
C GLY A 221 -19.08 -6.61 12.33
N ASP A 222 -18.30 -5.60 12.72
CA ASP A 222 -18.58 -4.65 13.80
C ASP A 222 -19.21 -3.34 13.32
N GLY A 223 -19.64 -3.29 12.06
CA GLY A 223 -20.23 -2.10 11.44
C GLY A 223 -19.21 -1.00 11.14
N PHE A 224 -17.91 -1.31 11.14
CA PHE A 224 -16.87 -0.38 10.73
C PHE A 224 -17.13 0.14 9.31
N ALA A 225 -17.04 1.46 9.14
CA ALA A 225 -17.16 2.09 7.84
C ALA A 225 -16.35 3.39 7.75
N TYR A 226 -15.90 3.70 6.54
CA TYR A 226 -15.26 4.99 6.22
C TYR A 226 -15.81 5.54 4.90
N LYS A 227 -15.65 6.85 4.69
CA LYS A 227 -16.32 7.54 3.59
C LYS A 227 -15.42 8.55 2.92
N GLY A 228 -15.75 8.88 1.67
CA GLY A 228 -15.12 9.97 0.94
C GLY A 228 -15.75 10.19 -0.42
N THR A 229 -15.25 11.20 -1.12
CA THR A 229 -15.73 11.58 -2.44
C THR A 229 -14.75 11.09 -3.50
N LEU A 230 -15.26 10.43 -4.52
CA LEU A 230 -14.55 10.03 -5.72
C LEU A 230 -14.76 11.09 -6.81
N GLU A 231 -13.69 11.48 -7.49
CA GLU A 231 -13.73 12.32 -8.69
C GLU A 231 -12.74 11.78 -9.73
N VAL A 232 -13.25 11.36 -10.88
CA VAL A 232 -12.47 10.70 -11.93
C VAL A 232 -12.78 11.31 -13.28
N VAL A 233 -11.74 11.65 -14.04
CA VAL A 233 -11.82 12.03 -15.45
C VAL A 233 -11.51 10.82 -16.31
N LEU A 234 -12.43 10.51 -17.21
CA LEU A 234 -12.30 9.46 -18.21
C LEU A 234 -12.13 10.08 -19.59
N THR A 235 -11.28 9.48 -20.40
CA THR A 235 -10.97 9.92 -21.76
C THR A 235 -11.32 8.82 -22.75
N TYR A 236 -11.91 9.19 -23.87
CA TYR A 236 -12.42 8.26 -24.88
C TYR A 236 -12.07 8.75 -26.28
N PRO A 237 -11.99 7.85 -27.28
CA PRO A 237 -11.99 8.24 -28.68
C PRO A 237 -13.33 8.87 -29.07
N PRO A 238 -13.41 9.69 -30.13
CA PRO A 238 -14.62 10.43 -30.50
C PRO A 238 -15.84 9.53 -30.77
N ASP A 239 -15.61 8.36 -31.38
CA ASP A 239 -16.65 7.46 -31.87
C ASP A 239 -16.63 6.08 -31.17
N ARG A 240 -16.05 5.98 -29.97
CA ARG A 240 -15.97 4.71 -29.22
C ARG A 240 -16.24 4.90 -27.74
N ASP A 241 -17.02 4.00 -27.16
CA ASP A 241 -17.43 4.11 -25.76
C ASP A 241 -16.38 3.58 -24.77
N GLY A 242 -15.37 2.88 -25.29
CA GLY A 242 -14.27 2.35 -24.50
C GLY A 242 -13.36 3.43 -23.93
N VAL A 243 -13.12 3.37 -22.62
CA VAL A 243 -12.17 4.23 -21.91
C VAL A 243 -10.77 4.01 -22.49
N THR A 244 -10.08 5.09 -22.84
CA THR A 244 -8.65 5.08 -23.24
C THR A 244 -7.74 5.36 -22.06
N SER A 245 -8.12 6.35 -21.23
CA SER A 245 -7.40 6.64 -19.99
C SER A 245 -8.34 7.09 -18.89
N LEU A 246 -7.91 6.88 -17.65
CA LEU A 246 -8.59 7.23 -16.43
C LEU A 246 -7.59 7.93 -15.50
N ARG A 247 -7.99 9.07 -14.93
CA ARG A 247 -7.27 9.71 -13.83
C ARG A 247 -8.25 10.22 -12.81
N GLY A 248 -7.99 9.99 -11.54
CA GLY A 248 -8.90 10.48 -10.52
C GLY A 248 -8.30 10.52 -9.14
N VAL A 249 -9.10 11.02 -8.22
CA VAL A 249 -8.78 11.14 -6.82
C VAL A 249 -9.95 10.66 -5.97
N PHE A 250 -9.62 10.09 -4.83
CA PHE A 250 -10.55 9.88 -3.73
C PHE A 250 -10.05 10.68 -2.54
N ALA A 251 -10.94 11.48 -1.95
CA ALA A 251 -10.68 12.23 -0.73
C ALA A 251 -11.67 11.80 0.34
N GLY A 252 -11.17 11.13 1.38
CA GLY A 252 -12.00 10.57 2.43
C GLY A 252 -11.42 10.72 3.82
N ILE A 253 -12.14 10.14 4.77
CA ILE A 253 -11.82 10.16 6.18
C ILE A 253 -11.86 8.72 6.70
N TYR A 254 -10.72 8.25 7.21
CA TYR A 254 -10.59 6.96 7.86
C TYR A 254 -10.69 7.13 9.39
N PRO A 255 -11.68 6.50 10.05
CA PRO A 255 -11.81 6.53 11.49
C PRO A 255 -10.80 5.57 12.11
N ARG A 256 -9.93 6.11 12.95
CA ARG A 256 -8.82 5.37 13.56
C ARG A 256 -8.94 5.40 15.07
N GLU A 257 -8.98 4.24 15.71
CA GLU A 257 -9.10 4.16 17.16
C GLU A 257 -7.71 4.25 17.81
N ASP A 258 -7.56 5.15 18.79
CA ASP A 258 -6.34 5.18 19.59
C ASP A 258 -6.38 4.15 20.74
N ARG A 259 -5.25 3.96 21.42
CA ARG A 259 -5.13 3.01 22.54
C ARG A 259 -6.04 3.30 23.73
N ASN A 260 -6.67 4.48 23.77
CA ASN A 260 -7.60 4.88 24.83
C ASN A 260 -9.07 4.76 24.36
N GLY A 261 -9.33 4.13 23.22
CA GLY A 261 -10.67 3.97 22.66
C GLY A 261 -11.23 5.25 22.02
N ARG A 262 -10.40 6.26 21.74
CA ARG A 262 -10.86 7.48 21.06
C ARG A 262 -10.67 7.34 19.55
N THR A 263 -11.75 7.53 18.81
CA THR A 263 -11.70 7.59 17.35
C THR A 263 -11.19 8.96 16.88
N ARG A 264 -10.14 8.93 16.07
CA ARG A 264 -9.62 10.08 15.33
C ARG A 264 -10.06 9.97 13.89
N GLN A 265 -10.41 11.11 13.30
CA GLN A 265 -10.74 11.20 11.88
C GLN A 265 -9.46 11.58 11.13
N VAL A 266 -8.95 10.66 10.32
CA VAL A 266 -7.67 10.83 9.62
C VAL A 266 -7.93 10.95 8.13
N PRO A 267 -7.41 11.99 7.44
CA PRO A 267 -7.58 12.10 6.00
C PRO A 267 -6.95 10.92 5.27
N LEU A 268 -7.72 10.31 4.39
CA LEU A 268 -7.33 9.23 3.49
C LEU A 268 -7.45 9.75 2.07
N GLU A 269 -6.35 9.70 1.33
CA GLU A 269 -6.33 10.11 -0.06
C GLU A 269 -5.92 8.94 -0.93
N ALA A 270 -6.62 8.76 -2.05
CA ALA A 270 -6.14 7.90 -3.12
C ALA A 270 -6.06 8.63 -4.46
N VAL A 271 -5.07 8.27 -5.27
CA VAL A 271 -4.93 8.72 -6.66
C VAL A 271 -5.00 7.51 -7.57
N PHE A 272 -5.75 7.63 -8.66
CA PHE A 272 -5.97 6.56 -9.63
C PHE A 272 -5.41 6.96 -10.98
N GLU A 273 -4.68 6.04 -11.61
CA GLU A 273 -4.13 6.23 -12.95
C GLU A 273 -4.30 4.96 -13.78
N SER A 274 -4.95 5.05 -14.94
CA SER A 274 -5.00 3.93 -15.88
C SER A 274 -3.60 3.54 -16.35
N ARG A 275 -3.36 2.24 -16.44
CA ARG A 275 -2.17 1.67 -17.09
C ARG A 275 -2.52 1.30 -18.54
N PRO A 276 -1.70 1.74 -19.51
CA PRO A 276 -1.92 1.42 -20.92
C PRO A 276 -1.69 -0.06 -21.18
N GLU A 277 -2.18 -0.49 -22.34
CA GLU A 277 -1.84 -1.77 -22.95
C GLU A 277 -0.45 -1.73 -23.59
#